data_AF-A0AAE0J4J6-F1
#
_entry.id   AF-A0AAE0J4J6-F1
#
_cell.length_a   1.000
_cell.length_b   1.000
_cell.length_c   1.000
_cell.angle_alpha   90.00
_cell.angle_beta   90.00
_cell.angle_gamma   90.00
#
_symmetry.space_group_name_H-M   'P 1'
#
loop_
_entity.id
_entity.type
_entity.pdbx_description
1 polymer ?
#
loop_
_entity_poly.entity_id
_entity_poly.type
_entity_poly.pdbx_seq_one_letter_code
_entity_poly.pdbx_strand_id
1 'polypeptide(L)'
;MHYLKKRADLDGKPFTAQSAVRVRTRQLGSLYRKYTALRPERPLMDHLRDLILVSHTRKWRLRREPKLKPTMGVDFFLNHIHFRWVRDTTALGLGLDRIDDVCLRLFYMWTGCRKHELVYAKPKDLNKKVQQYDNESDAYTDIECNTDTQVGPWKKCWVCGQRDEREQNPKLKVLCWEDIDLWILHDPEGNGGRNKLSMQVLVRWHKGENRQITPTWYLFIEENLPFICPISHILAKALAEGVVAHEGYQTRAEPFFNTKLNKRALKIRWKKEWMHKPVFRKTEKTSRERSMTGEENAELNASKDGEGPNDRERARALGDEIMVLRKKSDEAQSAGVFDARSERLRIAMGLRERLAQYCFRRGYAECVDTNYRRSVRDQGLRHRPNSSVYQTAYHNAMMNAVVQDAFLDRGTKSPYLAILNHMGLRLDENAPKRVSDEMMRAIGPNAAVRRLEQQMEALQAELRPKYGRPSRATGDDKRGVTRACRLD
;
A
#
# COMPACT_ATOMS: atom_id res chain seq x y z
N MET A 1 39.36 2.63 -7.97
CA MET A 1 39.38 2.70 -9.45
C MET A 1 39.63 1.35 -10.13
N HIS A 2 40.73 0.66 -9.81
CA HIS A 2 41.05 -0.65 -10.41
C HIS A 2 39.93 -1.69 -10.27
N TYR A 3 39.30 -1.79 -9.10
CA TYR A 3 38.14 -2.65 -8.87
C TYR A 3 36.96 -2.37 -9.81
N LEU A 4 36.64 -1.09 -10.04
CA LEU A 4 35.52 -0.68 -10.90
C LEU A 4 35.83 -1.00 -12.37
N LYS A 5 37.08 -0.76 -12.80
CA LYS A 5 37.56 -1.09 -14.15
C LYS A 5 37.53 -2.60 -14.38
N LYS A 6 38.12 -3.39 -13.48
CA LYS A 6 38.14 -4.86 -13.54
C LYS A 6 36.72 -5.45 -13.61
N ARG A 7 35.75 -4.89 -12.90
CA ARG A 7 34.35 -5.35 -12.98
C ARG A 7 33.67 -4.99 -14.30
N ALA A 8 33.92 -3.81 -14.84
CA ALA A 8 33.40 -3.43 -16.15
C ALA A 8 33.98 -4.31 -17.27
N ASP A 9 35.26 -4.65 -17.17
CA ASP A 9 35.97 -5.47 -18.14
C ASP A 9 35.58 -6.97 -18.02
N LEU A 10 35.39 -7.49 -16.80
CA LEU A 10 34.96 -8.89 -16.55
C LEU A 10 33.49 -9.15 -16.89
N ASP A 11 32.60 -8.17 -16.71
CA ASP A 11 31.15 -8.33 -16.96
C ASP A 11 30.78 -8.17 -18.45
N GLY A 12 31.75 -7.84 -19.32
CA GLY A 12 31.55 -7.66 -20.77
C GLY A 12 30.58 -6.54 -21.15
N LYS A 13 30.21 -5.66 -20.20
CA LYS A 13 29.21 -4.59 -20.39
C LYS A 13 29.74 -3.27 -19.82
N PRO A 14 30.04 -2.26 -20.66
CA PRO A 14 30.55 -0.99 -20.19
C PRO A 14 29.49 -0.24 -19.36
N PHE A 15 29.95 0.64 -18.45
CA PHE A 15 29.06 1.56 -17.74
C PHE A 15 28.31 2.44 -18.75
N THR A 16 26.98 2.49 -18.67
CA THR A 16 26.17 3.25 -19.64
C THR A 16 25.58 4.54 -19.07
N ALA A 17 25.59 4.73 -17.74
CA ALA A 17 24.97 5.87 -17.08
C ALA A 17 25.74 6.33 -15.83
N GLN A 18 25.69 7.63 -15.53
CA GLN A 18 26.25 8.19 -14.30
C GLN A 18 25.62 7.61 -13.01
N SER A 19 24.34 7.23 -13.05
CA SER A 19 23.66 6.56 -11.94
C SER A 19 24.32 5.23 -11.56
N ALA A 20 24.86 4.50 -12.53
CA ALA A 20 25.56 3.24 -12.28
C ALA A 20 26.83 3.47 -11.42
N VAL A 21 27.53 4.59 -11.61
CA VAL A 21 28.68 4.98 -10.77
C VAL A 21 28.26 5.10 -9.32
N ARG A 22 27.14 5.78 -9.04
CA ARG A 22 26.61 5.92 -7.67
C ARG A 22 26.34 4.58 -7.00
N VAL A 23 25.75 3.62 -7.73
CA VAL A 23 25.45 2.27 -7.21
C VAL A 23 26.73 1.51 -6.91
N ARG A 24 27.69 1.52 -7.84
CA ARG A 24 28.96 0.80 -7.67
C ARG A 24 29.83 1.41 -6.56
N THR A 25 29.84 2.73 -6.41
CA THR A 25 30.49 3.40 -5.27
C THR A 25 29.84 2.99 -3.94
N ARG A 26 28.51 2.83 -3.88
CA ARG A 26 27.84 2.26 -2.70
C ARG A 26 28.23 0.80 -2.45
N GLN A 27 28.28 -0.04 -3.48
CA GLN A 27 28.73 -1.42 -3.36
C GLN A 27 30.16 -1.51 -2.83
N LEU A 28 31.05 -0.62 -3.29
CA LEU A 28 32.41 -0.50 -2.77
C LEU A 28 32.43 -0.13 -1.29
N GLY A 29 31.59 0.83 -0.87
CA GLY A 29 31.45 1.19 0.55
C GLY A 29 30.90 0.04 1.40
N SER A 30 29.96 -0.75 0.87
CA SER A 30 29.47 -1.96 1.53
C SER A 30 30.56 -3.04 1.66
N LEU A 31 31.39 -3.22 0.63
CA LEU A 31 32.53 -4.13 0.67
C LEU A 31 33.57 -3.68 1.68
N TYR A 32 33.94 -2.40 1.67
CA TYR A 32 34.84 -1.82 2.65
C TYR A 32 34.33 -2.11 4.07
N ARG A 33 33.05 -1.84 4.34
CA ARG A 33 32.43 -2.15 5.64
C ARG A 33 32.46 -3.63 5.98
N LYS A 34 32.24 -4.51 5.01
CA LYS A 34 32.28 -5.97 5.23
C LYS A 34 33.67 -6.45 5.69
N TYR A 35 34.74 -5.93 5.10
CA TYR A 35 36.11 -6.40 5.38
C TYR A 35 36.80 -5.66 6.51
N THR A 36 36.43 -4.41 6.78
CA THR A 36 37.10 -3.56 7.78
C THR A 36 36.27 -3.35 9.04
N ALA A 37 34.99 -3.76 9.04
CA ALA A 37 33.97 -3.40 10.05
C ALA A 37 33.72 -1.89 10.21
N LEU A 38 34.50 -1.02 9.57
CA LEU A 38 34.40 0.44 9.63
C LEU A 38 33.48 0.97 8.52
N ARG A 39 32.79 2.07 8.80
CA ARG A 39 32.05 2.81 7.75
C ARG A 39 33.01 3.80 7.09
N PRO A 40 33.09 3.82 5.75
CA PRO A 40 33.86 4.84 5.08
C PRO A 40 33.21 6.20 5.31
N GLU A 41 34.03 7.23 5.52
CA GLU A 41 33.55 8.59 5.71
C GLU A 41 32.74 9.06 4.49
N ARG A 42 31.63 9.75 4.74
CA ARG A 42 30.76 10.24 3.65
C ARG A 42 31.49 11.17 2.69
N PRO A 43 32.28 12.17 3.16
CA PRO A 43 33.02 13.07 2.26
C PRO A 43 33.99 12.32 1.34
N LEU A 44 34.70 11.32 1.85
CA LEU A 44 35.60 10.48 1.06
C LEU A 44 34.85 9.74 -0.06
N MET A 45 33.69 9.18 0.25
CA MET A 45 32.87 8.44 -0.72
C MET A 45 32.22 9.35 -1.77
N ASP A 46 31.89 10.59 -1.41
CA ASP A 46 31.39 11.60 -2.34
C ASP A 46 32.52 12.12 -3.23
N HIS A 47 33.69 12.44 -2.68
CA HIS A 47 34.88 12.83 -3.44
C HIS A 47 35.31 11.75 -4.44
N LEU A 48 35.33 10.48 -4.02
CA LEU A 48 35.61 9.35 -4.91
C LEU A 48 34.60 9.26 -6.06
N ARG A 49 33.31 9.52 -5.80
CA ARG A 49 32.28 9.55 -6.83
C ARG A 49 32.55 10.68 -7.83
N ASP A 50 32.85 11.87 -7.34
CA ASP A 50 33.08 13.05 -8.18
C ASP A 50 34.32 12.86 -9.05
N LEU A 51 35.40 12.33 -8.49
CA LEU A 51 36.59 11.95 -9.25
C LEU A 51 36.25 10.97 -10.37
N ILE A 52 35.44 9.93 -10.12
CA ILE A 52 35.01 8.98 -11.16
C ILE A 52 34.21 9.68 -12.24
N LEU A 53 33.26 10.53 -11.85
CA LEU A 53 32.41 11.25 -12.80
C LEU A 53 33.24 12.22 -13.66
N VAL A 54 34.18 12.96 -13.09
CA VAL A 54 35.05 13.89 -13.85
C VAL A 54 35.97 13.11 -14.79
N SER A 55 36.71 12.13 -14.27
CA SER A 55 37.78 11.46 -15.02
C SER A 55 37.30 10.38 -16.00
N HIS A 56 36.14 9.74 -15.74
CA HIS A 56 35.71 8.56 -16.51
C HIS A 56 34.39 8.74 -17.26
N THR A 57 33.66 9.84 -17.09
CA THR A 57 32.44 10.10 -17.89
C THR A 57 32.73 10.10 -19.40
N ARG A 58 33.79 10.78 -19.84
CA ARG A 58 34.19 10.83 -21.26
C ARG A 58 34.73 9.48 -21.73
N LYS A 59 35.56 8.84 -20.90
CA LYS A 59 36.19 7.55 -21.18
C LYS A 59 35.19 6.40 -21.36
N TRP A 60 34.14 6.38 -20.54
CA TRP A 60 33.10 5.34 -20.59
C TRP A 60 31.85 5.75 -21.37
N ARG A 61 31.86 6.93 -22.01
CA ARG A 61 30.69 7.51 -22.71
C ARG A 61 29.42 7.42 -21.84
N LEU A 62 29.55 7.76 -20.56
CA LEU A 62 28.41 7.68 -19.64
C LEU A 62 27.34 8.65 -20.12
N ARG A 63 26.11 8.17 -20.26
CA ARG A 63 24.98 9.03 -20.58
C ARG A 63 24.81 10.09 -19.49
N ARG A 64 24.82 11.36 -19.92
CA ARG A 64 24.62 12.55 -19.09
C ARG A 64 23.16 12.98 -19.06
N GLU A 65 22.46 12.78 -20.17
CA GLU A 65 21.07 13.17 -20.30
C GLU A 65 20.14 12.21 -19.53
N PRO A 66 19.13 12.76 -18.84
CA PRO A 66 18.12 11.94 -18.19
C PRO A 66 17.32 11.20 -19.26
N LYS A 67 17.23 9.87 -19.14
CA LYS A 67 16.32 9.09 -19.98
C LYS A 67 14.89 9.39 -19.57
N LEU A 68 14.00 9.60 -20.54
CA LEU A 68 12.56 9.62 -20.32
C LEU A 68 12.16 8.32 -19.65
N LYS A 69 11.46 8.45 -18.52
CA LYS A 69 11.08 7.30 -17.72
C LYS A 69 9.57 7.11 -17.86
N PRO A 70 9.08 5.92 -18.24
CA PRO A 70 7.65 5.74 -18.45
C PRO A 70 6.90 5.94 -17.12
N THR A 71 5.81 6.68 -17.19
CA THR A 71 4.88 6.93 -16.07
C THR A 71 3.48 6.50 -16.49
N MET A 72 2.75 5.89 -15.57
CA MET A 72 1.35 5.55 -15.77
C MET A 72 0.47 6.79 -15.60
N GLY A 73 0.06 7.42 -16.70
CA GLY A 73 -0.96 8.48 -16.69
C GLY A 73 -2.37 7.93 -16.50
N VAL A 74 -3.33 8.82 -16.23
CA VAL A 74 -4.73 8.46 -15.95
C VAL A 74 -5.38 7.73 -17.12
N ASP A 75 -5.42 8.37 -18.29
CA ASP A 75 -6.05 7.81 -19.49
C ASP A 75 -5.41 6.49 -19.90
N PHE A 76 -4.07 6.43 -19.85
CA PHE A 76 -3.35 5.23 -20.17
C PHE A 76 -3.68 4.10 -19.19
N PHE A 77 -3.77 4.38 -17.89
CA PHE A 77 -4.13 3.39 -16.89
C PHE A 77 -5.55 2.85 -17.09
N LEU A 78 -6.53 3.72 -17.35
CA LEU A 78 -7.90 3.30 -17.63
C LEU A 78 -7.97 2.41 -18.87
N ASN A 79 -7.31 2.82 -19.96
CA ASN A 79 -7.20 2.01 -21.17
C ASN A 79 -6.47 0.68 -20.94
N HIS A 80 -5.43 0.68 -20.12
CA HIS A 80 -4.66 -0.51 -19.74
C HIS A 80 -5.53 -1.54 -19.02
N ILE A 81 -6.33 -1.10 -18.05
CA ILE A 81 -7.24 -1.98 -17.31
C ILE A 81 -8.40 -2.44 -18.19
N HIS A 82 -8.97 -1.54 -18.99
CA HIS A 82 -10.03 -1.88 -19.94
C HIS A 82 -9.55 -2.92 -20.96
N PHE A 83 -8.37 -2.72 -21.56
CA PHE A 83 -7.78 -3.68 -22.49
C PHE A 83 -7.64 -5.06 -21.83
N ARG A 84 -7.15 -5.11 -20.60
CA ARG A 84 -6.96 -6.37 -19.86
C ARG A 84 -8.25 -7.16 -19.64
N TRP A 85 -9.37 -6.47 -19.49
CA TRP A 85 -10.69 -7.09 -19.29
C TRP A 85 -11.40 -7.45 -20.60
N VAL A 86 -11.32 -6.55 -21.59
CA VAL A 86 -12.20 -6.60 -22.76
C VAL A 86 -11.50 -7.14 -24.01
N ARG A 87 -10.20 -6.84 -24.18
CA ARG A 87 -9.45 -7.15 -25.42
C ARG A 87 -8.39 -8.22 -25.26
N ASP A 88 -7.87 -8.43 -24.06
CA ASP A 88 -6.83 -9.41 -23.83
C ASP A 88 -7.37 -10.85 -23.90
N THR A 89 -7.07 -11.52 -25.02
CA THR A 89 -7.40 -12.92 -25.28
C THR A 89 -6.47 -13.91 -24.57
N THR A 90 -5.46 -13.43 -23.84
CA THR A 90 -4.51 -14.31 -23.14
C THR A 90 -5.24 -15.24 -22.17
N ALA A 91 -5.12 -16.55 -22.43
CA ALA A 91 -5.59 -17.59 -21.53
C ALA A 91 -4.82 -17.56 -20.21
N LEU A 92 -5.57 -17.55 -19.11
CA LEU A 92 -5.05 -17.68 -17.76
C LEU A 92 -5.44 -19.02 -17.16
N GLY A 93 -4.74 -19.42 -16.10
CA GLY A 93 -4.98 -20.69 -15.44
C GLY A 93 -6.38 -20.82 -14.86
N LEU A 94 -6.92 -19.73 -14.31
CA LEU A 94 -8.25 -19.63 -13.71
C LEU A 94 -8.84 -18.25 -13.98
N GLY A 95 -10.16 -18.11 -13.93
CA GLY A 95 -10.81 -16.78 -13.92
C GLY A 95 -10.29 -15.91 -12.76
N LEU A 96 -10.03 -16.52 -11.60
CA LEU A 96 -9.39 -15.86 -10.45
C LEU A 96 -8.01 -15.27 -10.74
N ASP A 97 -7.24 -15.85 -11.67
CA ASP A 97 -5.93 -15.28 -12.05
C ASP A 97 -6.07 -13.94 -12.76
N ARG A 98 -7.20 -13.71 -13.45
CA ARG A 98 -7.48 -12.44 -14.13
C ARG A 98 -7.86 -11.39 -13.10
N ILE A 99 -8.71 -11.75 -12.14
CA ILE A 99 -9.07 -10.90 -10.99
C ILE A 99 -7.82 -10.53 -10.21
N ASP A 100 -6.95 -11.49 -9.88
CA ASP A 100 -5.70 -11.25 -9.17
C ASP A 100 -4.77 -10.30 -9.95
N ASP A 101 -4.62 -10.50 -11.27
CA ASP A 101 -3.74 -9.66 -12.11
C ASP A 101 -4.23 -8.20 -12.15
N VAL A 102 -5.53 -7.98 -12.35
CA VAL A 102 -6.10 -6.63 -12.38
C VAL A 102 -6.07 -5.98 -11.00
N CYS A 103 -6.43 -6.73 -9.95
CA CYS A 103 -6.41 -6.24 -8.58
C CYS A 103 -4.98 -5.82 -8.16
N LEU A 104 -3.95 -6.58 -8.53
CA LEU A 104 -2.55 -6.18 -8.32
C LEU A 104 -2.22 -4.85 -9.00
N ARG A 105 -2.67 -4.63 -10.24
CA ARG A 105 -2.43 -3.38 -10.97
C ARG A 105 -3.10 -2.20 -10.29
N LEU A 106 -4.34 -2.37 -9.85
CA LEU A 106 -5.08 -1.37 -9.07
C LEU A 106 -4.34 -1.06 -7.76
N PHE A 107 -3.91 -2.08 -7.01
CA PHE A 107 -3.18 -1.88 -5.76
C PHE A 107 -1.84 -1.16 -5.99
N TYR A 108 -1.08 -1.52 -7.03
CA TYR A 108 0.15 -0.80 -7.37
C TYR A 108 -0.11 0.66 -7.74
N MET A 109 -1.20 0.93 -8.45
CA MET A 109 -1.58 2.29 -8.85
C MET A 109 -2.04 3.14 -7.66
N TRP A 110 -2.88 2.59 -6.78
CA TRP A 110 -3.50 3.33 -5.68
C TRP A 110 -2.63 3.45 -4.43
N THR A 111 -1.60 2.63 -4.29
CA THR A 111 -0.73 2.64 -3.09
C THR A 111 0.72 2.94 -3.40
N GLY A 112 1.14 2.84 -4.67
CA GLY A 112 2.55 2.89 -5.07
C GLY A 112 3.42 1.83 -4.41
N CYS A 113 2.85 0.77 -3.81
CA CYS A 113 3.57 -0.26 -3.07
C CYS A 113 4.59 -1.00 -3.95
N ARG A 114 5.53 -1.73 -3.35
CA ARG A 114 6.49 -2.58 -4.09
C ARG A 114 5.92 -3.97 -4.33
N LYS A 115 6.50 -4.69 -5.31
CA LYS A 115 6.09 -6.06 -5.62
C LYS A 115 6.12 -7.01 -4.41
N HIS A 116 7.20 -6.96 -3.63
CA HIS A 116 7.35 -7.84 -2.45
C HIS A 116 6.32 -7.57 -1.35
N GLU A 117 5.70 -6.39 -1.35
CA GLU A 117 4.68 -6.03 -0.36
C GLU A 117 3.35 -6.75 -0.65
N LEU A 118 3.06 -7.12 -1.90
CA LEU A 118 1.81 -7.80 -2.30
C LEU A 118 2.01 -9.27 -2.67
N VAL A 119 3.13 -9.62 -3.31
CA VAL A 119 3.40 -10.93 -3.88
C VAL A 119 4.80 -11.38 -3.52
N TYR A 120 5.03 -12.69 -3.52
CA TYR A 120 6.32 -13.23 -3.13
C TYR A 120 7.41 -12.91 -4.17
N ALA A 121 8.37 -12.06 -3.79
CA ALA A 121 9.48 -11.68 -4.65
C ALA A 121 10.78 -12.31 -4.15
N LYS A 122 11.01 -13.60 -4.43
CA LYS A 122 12.33 -14.21 -4.18
C LYS A 122 13.38 -13.52 -5.07
N PRO A 123 14.53 -13.11 -4.53
CA PRO A 123 15.71 -12.87 -5.35
C PRO A 123 16.21 -14.25 -5.83
N LYS A 124 15.81 -14.67 -7.04
CA LYS A 124 16.61 -15.65 -7.79
C LYS A 124 17.67 -14.87 -8.56
N ASP A 125 18.93 -15.27 -8.37
CA ASP A 125 20.14 -14.68 -8.93
C ASP A 125 20.24 -13.17 -8.73
N LEU A 126 20.55 -12.79 -7.49
CA LEU A 126 20.91 -11.44 -7.08
C LEU A 126 21.83 -10.75 -8.08
N ASN A 127 22.89 -11.46 -8.46
CA ASN A 127 23.95 -10.98 -9.32
C ASN A 127 23.42 -10.73 -10.75
N LYS A 128 22.61 -11.62 -11.32
CA LYS A 128 22.01 -11.42 -12.66
C LYS A 128 21.02 -10.25 -12.67
N LYS A 129 20.20 -10.07 -11.64
CA LYS A 129 19.23 -8.95 -11.58
C LYS A 129 19.90 -7.61 -11.32
N VAL A 130 20.89 -7.56 -10.43
CA VAL A 130 21.73 -6.36 -10.27
C VAL A 130 22.35 -6.00 -11.63
N GLN A 131 22.90 -6.97 -12.37
CA GLN A 131 23.52 -6.76 -13.68
C GLN A 131 22.53 -6.40 -14.83
N GLN A 132 21.27 -6.83 -14.76
CA GLN A 132 20.24 -6.54 -15.77
C GLN A 132 19.51 -5.21 -15.54
N TYR A 133 19.47 -4.69 -14.31
CA TYR A 133 18.74 -3.48 -13.92
C TYR A 133 19.64 -2.32 -13.43
N ASP A 134 20.96 -2.54 -13.25
CA ASP A 134 21.91 -1.56 -12.68
C ASP A 134 22.13 -0.29 -13.48
N ASN A 135 21.65 -0.21 -14.72
CA ASN A 135 21.91 0.99 -15.53
C ASN A 135 20.87 2.09 -15.32
N GLU A 136 19.63 1.78 -14.90
CA GLU A 136 18.53 2.80 -14.93
C GLU A 136 17.44 2.65 -13.87
N SER A 137 17.51 1.63 -13.01
CA SER A 137 16.41 1.30 -12.12
C SER A 137 16.88 1.27 -10.66
N ASP A 138 16.45 2.25 -9.88
CA ASP A 138 16.46 2.20 -8.41
C ASP A 138 15.66 1.01 -7.84
N ALA A 139 14.89 0.31 -8.68
CA ALA A 139 14.03 -0.83 -8.30
C ALA A 139 14.75 -2.07 -7.76
N TYR A 140 16.10 -2.11 -7.74
CA TYR A 140 16.84 -3.25 -7.19
C TYR A 140 18.10 -2.90 -6.38
N THR A 141 18.18 -1.72 -5.77
CA THR A 141 19.11 -1.52 -4.62
C THR A 141 18.62 -2.22 -3.34
N ASP A 142 17.71 -3.19 -3.48
CA ASP A 142 16.79 -3.72 -2.48
C ASP A 142 17.25 -5.09 -1.95
N ILE A 143 18.56 -5.30 -1.86
CA ILE A 143 19.09 -6.49 -1.22
C ILE A 143 19.89 -6.04 -0.01
N GLU A 144 19.20 -5.96 1.10
CA GLU A 144 19.87 -6.22 2.37
C GLU A 144 20.14 -7.73 2.36
N CYS A 145 21.42 -8.12 2.33
CA CYS A 145 21.79 -9.49 2.66
C CYS A 145 21.20 -9.77 4.03
N ASN A 146 20.42 -10.86 4.13
CA ASN A 146 20.08 -11.47 5.40
C ASN A 146 21.35 -11.54 6.26
N THR A 147 21.39 -10.77 7.34
CA THR A 147 22.23 -11.06 8.49
C THR A 147 21.31 -11.62 9.54
N ASP A 148 21.48 -12.91 9.81
CA ASP A 148 21.03 -13.67 10.97
C ASP A 148 19.64 -13.34 11.53
N THR A 149 18.64 -14.09 11.07
CA THR A 149 17.42 -14.32 11.84
C THR A 149 17.77 -15.18 13.05
N GLN A 150 18.01 -14.54 14.19
CA GLN A 150 17.78 -15.18 15.48
C GLN A 150 16.30 -15.52 15.57
N VAL A 151 15.98 -16.80 15.72
CA VAL A 151 14.61 -17.32 15.84
C VAL A 151 14.12 -16.96 17.24
N GLY A 152 13.40 -15.84 17.36
CA GLY A 152 12.66 -15.51 18.58
C GLY A 152 11.46 -16.44 18.79
N PRO A 153 10.94 -16.56 20.01
CA PRO A 153 9.75 -17.36 20.29
C PRO A 153 8.54 -16.86 19.49
N TRP A 154 7.79 -17.80 18.91
CA TRP A 154 6.58 -17.51 18.14
C TRP A 154 5.56 -16.74 18.97
N LYS A 155 5.03 -15.66 18.41
CA LYS A 155 3.88 -14.95 19.00
C LYS A 155 2.59 -15.59 18.47
N LYS A 156 1.60 -15.73 19.35
CA LYS A 156 0.23 -16.04 18.91
C LYS A 156 -0.35 -14.77 18.30
N CYS A 157 -0.99 -14.89 17.13
CA CYS A 157 -1.76 -13.82 16.54
C CYS A 157 -2.90 -13.45 17.49
N TRP A 158 -2.98 -12.17 17.87
CA TRP A 158 -4.00 -11.65 18.79
C TRP A 158 -5.42 -11.66 18.19
N VAL A 159 -5.56 -11.80 16.87
CA VAL A 159 -6.84 -11.81 16.16
C VAL A 159 -7.42 -13.22 16.03
N CYS A 160 -6.63 -14.19 15.58
CA CYS A 160 -7.11 -15.54 15.29
C CYS A 160 -6.61 -16.61 16.29
N GLY A 161 -5.67 -16.26 17.18
CA GLY A 161 -5.06 -17.17 18.16
C GLY A 161 -4.05 -18.17 17.58
N GLN A 162 -3.87 -18.19 16.25
CA GLN A 162 -2.93 -19.08 15.55
C GLN A 162 -1.48 -18.59 15.68
N ARG A 163 -0.52 -19.42 15.30
CA ARG A 163 0.90 -19.03 15.24
C ARG A 163 1.10 -18.00 14.13
N ASP A 164 1.65 -16.84 14.47
CA ASP A 164 2.07 -15.86 13.47
C ASP A 164 3.48 -16.21 12.97
N GLU A 165 3.52 -16.91 11.84
CA GLU A 165 4.78 -17.31 11.21
C GLU A 165 5.38 -16.22 10.31
N ARG A 166 4.70 -15.09 10.13
CA ARG A 166 5.03 -14.10 9.09
C ARG A 166 6.29 -13.31 9.40
N GLU A 167 6.59 -13.08 10.68
CA GLU A 167 7.85 -12.42 11.09
C GLU A 167 9.08 -13.26 10.71
N GLN A 168 8.96 -14.59 10.76
CA GLN A 168 10.06 -15.54 10.63
C GLN A 168 10.13 -16.19 9.25
N ASN A 169 9.04 -16.19 8.49
CA ASN A 169 8.95 -16.78 7.16
C ASN A 169 8.86 -15.69 6.06
N PRO A 170 9.96 -15.40 5.34
CA PRO A 170 9.96 -14.40 4.27
C PRO A 170 8.95 -14.66 3.14
N LYS A 171 8.48 -15.91 2.96
CA LYS A 171 7.45 -16.22 1.95
C LYS A 171 6.07 -15.67 2.33
N LEU A 172 5.83 -15.47 3.63
CA LEU A 172 4.57 -14.97 4.18
C LEU A 172 4.59 -13.45 4.46
N LYS A 173 5.74 -12.79 4.20
CA LYS A 173 5.88 -11.34 4.19
C LYS A 173 5.29 -10.71 2.93
N VAL A 174 4.01 -10.97 2.69
CA VAL A 174 3.19 -10.50 1.56
C VAL A 174 1.82 -10.06 2.08
N LEU A 175 0.99 -9.42 1.25
CA LEU A 175 -0.36 -9.05 1.62
C LEU A 175 -1.22 -10.28 1.94
N CYS A 176 -1.74 -10.36 3.17
CA CYS A 176 -2.66 -11.41 3.63
C CYS A 176 -4.05 -10.83 3.90
N TRP A 177 -5.06 -11.70 4.04
CA TRP A 177 -6.45 -11.28 4.29
C TRP A 177 -6.62 -10.48 5.58
N GLU A 178 -5.82 -10.76 6.62
CA GLU A 178 -5.83 -9.98 7.87
C GLU A 178 -5.36 -8.53 7.71
N ASP A 179 -4.64 -8.21 6.63
CA ASP A 179 -4.18 -6.86 6.33
C ASP A 179 -5.24 -6.06 5.53
N ILE A 180 -6.42 -6.64 5.28
CA ILE A 180 -7.53 -5.98 4.58
C ILE A 180 -8.71 -5.83 5.55
N ASP A 181 -9.17 -4.61 5.76
CA ASP A 181 -10.41 -4.30 6.44
C ASP A 181 -11.46 -3.83 5.43
N LEU A 182 -12.52 -4.62 5.24
CA LEU A 182 -13.65 -4.27 4.39
C LEU A 182 -14.80 -3.72 5.24
N TRP A 183 -15.35 -2.60 4.80
CA TRP A 183 -16.40 -1.85 5.49
C TRP A 183 -17.59 -1.57 4.56
N ILE A 184 -18.78 -1.61 5.14
CA ILE A 184 -19.97 -0.94 4.59
C ILE A 184 -20.17 0.34 5.40
N LEU A 185 -20.20 1.50 4.75
CA LEU A 185 -20.34 2.81 5.38
C LEU A 185 -21.75 3.35 5.16
N HIS A 186 -22.36 3.89 6.21
CA HIS A 186 -23.62 4.60 6.10
C HIS A 186 -23.42 5.93 5.40
N ASP A 187 -24.14 6.14 4.29
CA ASP A 187 -24.20 7.36 3.46
C ASP A 187 -22.98 8.29 3.63
N PRO A 188 -21.79 7.92 3.12
CA PRO A 188 -20.59 8.68 3.39
C PRO A 188 -20.61 10.08 2.77
N GLU A 189 -21.46 10.31 1.77
CA GLU A 189 -21.60 11.60 1.10
C GLU A 189 -22.60 12.52 1.82
N GLY A 190 -23.44 11.98 2.72
CA GLY A 190 -24.41 12.73 3.50
C GLY A 190 -25.55 13.32 2.68
N ASN A 191 -25.83 12.74 1.51
CA ASN A 191 -26.84 13.21 0.56
C ASN A 191 -28.12 12.37 0.57
N GLY A 192 -28.34 11.55 1.61
CA GLY A 192 -29.42 10.57 1.67
C GLY A 192 -29.19 9.39 0.73
N GLY A 193 -27.93 9.19 0.31
CA GLY A 193 -27.53 8.22 -0.69
C GLY A 193 -27.50 6.78 -0.20
N ARG A 194 -27.09 5.89 -1.10
CA ARG A 194 -26.83 4.49 -0.78
C ARG A 194 -25.57 4.37 0.09
N ASN A 195 -25.60 3.42 1.03
CA ASN A 195 -24.41 3.01 1.79
C ASN A 195 -23.32 2.48 0.87
N LYS A 196 -22.09 2.95 1.01
CA LYS A 196 -20.99 2.62 0.09
C LYS A 196 -20.00 1.66 0.74
N LEU A 197 -19.37 0.83 -0.08
CA LEU A 197 -18.25 0.03 0.38
C LEU A 197 -16.98 0.87 0.50
N SER A 198 -16.16 0.53 1.47
CA SER A 198 -14.82 1.06 1.59
C SER A 198 -13.87 -0.01 2.12
N MET A 199 -12.61 0.07 1.75
CA MET A 199 -11.60 -0.90 2.11
C MET A 199 -10.34 -0.20 2.61
N GLN A 200 -9.81 -0.65 3.74
CA GLN A 200 -8.50 -0.23 4.24
C GLN A 200 -7.52 -1.39 4.05
N VAL A 201 -6.36 -1.11 3.46
CA VAL A 201 -5.32 -2.13 3.25
C VAL A 201 -4.04 -1.70 3.94
N LEU A 202 -3.55 -2.56 4.83
CA LEU A 202 -2.28 -2.37 5.51
C LEU A 202 -1.13 -2.92 4.67
N VAL A 203 -0.24 -2.03 4.25
CA VAL A 203 1.02 -2.42 3.63
C VAL A 203 2.09 -2.51 4.72
N ARG A 204 2.29 -3.73 5.24
CA ARG A 204 3.17 -4.03 6.38
C ARG A 204 4.63 -4.13 5.99
N TRP A 205 4.95 -5.02 5.05
CA TRP A 205 6.31 -5.50 4.79
C TRP A 205 7.08 -4.63 3.78
N HIS A 206 7.25 -3.35 4.11
CA HIS A 206 7.85 -2.37 3.22
C HIS A 206 9.39 -2.30 3.38
N LYS A 207 10.06 -1.76 2.35
CA LYS A 207 11.51 -1.58 2.38
C LYS A 207 11.97 -0.78 3.60
N GLY A 208 12.89 -1.36 4.37
CA GLY A 208 13.47 -0.70 5.54
C GLY A 208 12.60 -0.79 6.80
N GLU A 209 11.66 -1.74 6.85
CA GLU A 209 10.87 -2.06 8.06
C GLU A 209 11.74 -2.22 9.31
N ASN A 210 12.91 -2.87 9.17
CA ASN A 210 13.89 -3.07 10.24
C ASN A 210 14.42 -1.76 10.83
N ARG A 211 14.23 -0.65 10.11
CA ARG A 211 14.66 0.67 10.57
C ARG A 211 13.59 1.35 11.43
N GLN A 212 12.45 0.71 11.70
CA GLN A 212 11.28 1.26 12.42
C GLN A 212 10.52 2.31 11.59
N ILE A 213 10.27 2.04 10.30
CA ILE A 213 9.25 2.81 9.57
C ILE A 213 7.88 2.18 9.89
N THR A 214 6.90 3.01 10.22
CA THR A 214 5.55 2.55 10.57
C THR A 214 4.84 2.00 9.32
N PRO A 215 4.26 0.79 9.38
CA PRO A 215 3.33 0.30 8.35
C PRO A 215 2.27 1.35 7.99
N THR A 216 1.84 1.37 6.73
CA THR A 216 0.89 2.38 6.24
C THR A 216 -0.42 1.73 5.81
N TRP A 217 -1.53 2.24 6.32
CA TRP A 217 -2.87 1.90 5.87
C TRP A 217 -3.27 2.80 4.69
N TYR A 218 -3.73 2.18 3.61
CA TYR A 218 -4.25 2.84 2.42
C TYR A 218 -5.75 2.72 2.38
N LEU A 219 -6.41 3.82 2.03
CA LEU A 219 -7.85 3.87 1.89
C LEU A 219 -8.25 3.66 0.43
N PHE A 220 -9.22 2.77 0.22
CA PHE A 220 -9.87 2.51 -1.04
C PHE A 220 -11.37 2.77 -0.93
N ILE A 221 -11.91 3.36 -1.99
CA ILE A 221 -13.33 3.66 -2.10
C ILE A 221 -13.95 2.82 -3.22
N GLU A 222 -15.26 2.62 -3.13
CA GLU A 222 -16.01 1.95 -4.17
C GLU A 222 -16.09 2.81 -5.43
N GLU A 223 -15.76 2.22 -6.58
CA GLU A 223 -15.93 2.85 -7.88
C GLU A 223 -17.20 2.36 -8.57
N ASN A 224 -17.88 3.26 -9.27
CA ASN A 224 -19.07 2.95 -10.05
C ASN A 224 -18.78 1.95 -11.20
N LEU A 225 -17.55 1.96 -11.72
CA LEU A 225 -17.11 1.07 -12.78
C LEU A 225 -16.40 -0.16 -12.18
N PRO A 226 -16.96 -1.37 -12.28
CA PRO A 226 -16.41 -2.56 -11.62
C PRO A 226 -14.98 -2.89 -12.04
N PHE A 227 -14.61 -2.63 -13.30
CA PHE A 227 -13.29 -2.98 -13.84
C PHE A 227 -12.14 -2.14 -13.25
N ILE A 228 -12.42 -0.94 -12.72
CA ILE A 228 -11.45 -0.14 -11.94
C ILE A 228 -11.71 -0.16 -10.44
N CYS A 229 -12.76 -0.83 -9.97
CA CYS A 229 -13.12 -0.86 -8.55
C CYS A 229 -12.28 -1.91 -7.79
N PRO A 230 -11.26 -1.52 -6.99
CA PRO A 230 -10.44 -2.49 -6.26
C PRO A 230 -11.27 -3.30 -5.26
N ILE A 231 -12.32 -2.70 -4.70
CA ILE A 231 -13.24 -3.35 -3.77
C ILE A 231 -14.00 -4.47 -4.47
N SER A 232 -14.56 -4.23 -5.66
CA SER A 232 -15.30 -5.27 -6.41
C SER A 232 -14.41 -6.47 -6.72
N HIS A 233 -13.13 -6.26 -7.02
CA HIS A 233 -12.18 -7.35 -7.28
C HIS A 233 -11.88 -8.17 -6.02
N ILE A 234 -11.64 -7.51 -4.88
CA ILE A 234 -11.44 -8.19 -3.59
C ILE A 234 -12.70 -8.92 -3.16
N LEU A 235 -13.88 -8.32 -3.36
CA LEU A 235 -15.17 -8.88 -2.99
C LEU A 235 -15.50 -10.13 -3.84
N ALA A 236 -15.33 -10.04 -5.18
CA ALA A 236 -15.48 -11.17 -6.08
C ALA A 236 -14.55 -12.33 -5.70
N LYS A 237 -13.29 -12.02 -5.38
CA LYS A 237 -12.32 -13.01 -4.92
C LYS A 237 -12.70 -13.63 -3.57
N ALA A 238 -13.10 -12.81 -2.60
CA ALA A 238 -13.47 -13.27 -1.26
C ALA A 238 -14.70 -14.21 -1.31
N LEU A 239 -15.67 -13.92 -2.16
CA LEU A 239 -16.83 -14.78 -2.40
C LEU A 239 -16.41 -16.09 -3.09
N ALA A 240 -15.63 -16.00 -4.17
CA ALA A 240 -15.18 -17.17 -4.92
C ALA A 240 -14.29 -18.12 -4.09
N GLU A 241 -13.52 -17.58 -3.14
CA GLU A 241 -12.67 -18.36 -2.24
C GLU A 241 -13.36 -18.70 -0.90
N GLY A 242 -14.60 -18.23 -0.69
CA GLY A 242 -15.39 -18.50 0.51
C GLY A 242 -14.79 -17.95 1.80
N VAL A 243 -14.15 -16.77 1.73
CA VAL A 243 -13.36 -16.15 2.80
C VAL A 243 -14.22 -15.38 3.81
N VAL A 244 -15.43 -14.98 3.41
CA VAL A 244 -16.33 -14.17 4.23
C VAL A 244 -16.89 -15.00 5.38
N ALA A 245 -16.77 -14.48 6.62
CA ALA A 245 -17.33 -15.12 7.82
C ALA A 245 -18.71 -14.56 8.23
N HIS A 246 -19.05 -13.35 7.78
CA HIS A 246 -20.29 -12.69 8.20
C HIS A 246 -21.52 -13.40 7.64
N GLU A 247 -22.47 -13.75 8.51
CA GLU A 247 -23.74 -14.38 8.12
C GLU A 247 -24.56 -13.49 7.20
N GLY A 248 -25.11 -14.08 6.15
CA GLY A 248 -25.87 -13.40 5.10
C GLY A 248 -25.02 -12.85 3.95
N TYR A 249 -23.68 -12.88 4.06
CA TYR A 249 -22.75 -12.29 3.08
C TYR A 249 -21.84 -13.33 2.41
N GLN A 250 -21.99 -14.62 2.71
CA GLN A 250 -20.98 -15.62 2.32
C GLN A 250 -21.06 -16.05 0.85
N THR A 251 -22.25 -16.01 0.25
CA THR A 251 -22.52 -16.66 -1.05
C THR A 251 -22.88 -15.69 -2.17
N ARG A 252 -23.36 -14.50 -1.84
CA ARG A 252 -23.95 -13.55 -2.78
C ARG A 252 -23.35 -12.15 -2.60
N ALA A 253 -23.28 -11.39 -3.69
CA ALA A 253 -22.69 -10.05 -3.69
C ALA A 253 -23.73 -8.98 -3.34
N GLU A 254 -25.00 -9.20 -3.67
CA GLU A 254 -26.13 -8.31 -3.49
C GLU A 254 -26.25 -7.75 -2.05
N PRO A 255 -26.05 -8.55 -0.98
CA PRO A 255 -26.09 -8.04 0.40
C PRO A 255 -25.08 -6.90 0.66
N PHE A 256 -23.90 -6.93 0.03
CA PHE A 256 -22.89 -5.88 0.20
C PHE A 256 -23.33 -4.53 -0.37
N PHE A 257 -24.18 -4.55 -1.40
CA PHE A 257 -24.64 -3.34 -2.07
C PHE A 257 -26.01 -2.85 -1.57
N ASN A 258 -26.85 -3.77 -1.06
CA ASN A 258 -28.23 -3.47 -0.69
C ASN A 258 -28.45 -3.26 0.81
N THR A 259 -27.47 -3.62 1.66
CA THR A 259 -27.63 -3.48 3.12
C THR A 259 -27.79 -2.02 3.53
N LYS A 260 -28.93 -1.73 4.16
CA LYS A 260 -29.19 -0.46 4.84
C LYS A 260 -28.73 -0.53 6.30
N LEU A 261 -27.67 0.20 6.61
CA LEU A 261 -27.16 0.34 7.96
C LEU A 261 -27.90 1.46 8.69
N ASN A 262 -28.25 1.20 9.95
CA ASN A 262 -28.69 2.21 10.92
C ASN A 262 -27.54 2.70 11.81
N LYS A 263 -26.31 2.29 11.50
CA LYS A 263 -25.08 2.63 12.21
C LYS A 263 -24.06 3.13 11.21
N ARG A 264 -23.13 3.98 11.66
CA ARG A 264 -22.12 4.61 10.80
C ARG A 264 -21.33 3.65 9.90
N ALA A 265 -20.94 2.49 10.42
CA ALA A 265 -20.16 1.52 9.66
C ALA A 265 -20.37 0.07 10.15
N LEU A 266 -20.24 -0.88 9.22
CA LEU A 266 -20.20 -2.32 9.50
C LEU A 266 -18.89 -2.90 8.95
N LYS A 267 -18.08 -3.51 9.82
CA LYS A 267 -16.89 -4.27 9.43
C LYS A 267 -17.26 -5.67 8.97
N ILE A 268 -16.90 -6.04 7.75
CA ILE A 268 -17.01 -7.42 7.25
C ILE A 268 -15.83 -8.22 7.79
N ARG A 269 -16.13 -9.36 8.43
CA ARG A 269 -15.11 -10.24 9.01
C ARG A 269 -14.74 -11.36 8.05
N TRP A 270 -13.46 -11.67 7.98
CA TRP A 270 -12.92 -12.85 7.33
C TRP A 270 -12.96 -14.06 8.27
N LYS A 271 -13.01 -15.25 7.67
CA LYS A 271 -12.88 -16.52 8.39
C LYS A 271 -11.49 -16.64 9.02
N LYS A 272 -11.41 -17.21 10.23
CA LYS A 272 -10.17 -17.22 11.03
C LYS A 272 -9.05 -17.99 10.33
N GLU A 273 -9.37 -19.07 9.64
CA GLU A 273 -8.46 -19.91 8.88
C GLU A 273 -7.88 -19.23 7.63
N TRP A 274 -8.45 -18.11 7.20
CA TRP A 274 -7.97 -17.34 6.05
C TRP A 274 -7.07 -16.16 6.42
N MET A 275 -7.04 -15.74 7.69
CA MET A 275 -6.36 -14.51 8.14
C MET A 275 -4.90 -14.43 7.71
N HIS A 276 -4.13 -15.52 7.89
CA HIS A 276 -2.71 -15.57 7.55
C HIS A 276 -2.42 -16.01 6.10
N LYS A 277 -3.45 -16.30 5.31
CA LYS A 277 -3.27 -16.74 3.93
C LYS A 277 -3.00 -15.55 3.02
N PRO A 278 -2.05 -15.65 2.07
CA PRO A 278 -1.84 -14.62 1.07
C PRO A 278 -3.13 -14.34 0.29
N VAL A 279 -3.38 -13.08 -0.05
CA VAL A 279 -4.49 -12.73 -0.94
C VAL A 279 -4.19 -13.24 -2.34
N PHE A 280 -3.05 -12.85 -2.91
CA PHE A 280 -2.65 -13.28 -4.25
C PHE A 280 -1.95 -14.64 -4.18
N ARG A 281 -2.70 -15.70 -4.50
CA ARG A 281 -2.26 -17.10 -4.34
C ARG A 281 -1.82 -17.72 -5.66
N LYS A 282 -0.85 -18.63 -5.56
CA LYS A 282 -0.34 -19.41 -6.68
C LYS A 282 -1.43 -20.36 -7.20
N THR A 283 -1.51 -20.47 -8.52
CA THR A 283 -2.36 -21.45 -9.20
C THR A 283 -1.58 -22.75 -9.39
N GLU A 284 -2.19 -23.87 -9.02
CA GLU A 284 -1.61 -25.21 -9.11
C GLU A 284 -2.52 -26.15 -9.88
N LYS A 285 -1.88 -27.09 -10.58
CA LYS A 285 -2.55 -28.19 -11.26
C LYS A 285 -3.12 -29.16 -10.23
N THR A 286 -4.34 -29.65 -10.44
CA THR A 286 -4.91 -30.70 -9.61
C THR A 286 -4.20 -32.05 -9.89
N SER A 287 -4.48 -33.06 -9.07
CA SER A 287 -4.03 -34.42 -9.35
C SER A 287 -4.48 -34.90 -10.74
N ARG A 288 -5.72 -34.56 -11.12
CA ARG A 288 -6.31 -34.91 -12.41
C ARG A 288 -5.55 -34.34 -13.60
N GLU A 289 -5.23 -33.04 -13.59
CA GLU A 289 -4.42 -32.43 -14.68
C GLU A 289 -3.00 -33.00 -14.74
N ARG A 290 -2.46 -33.47 -13.61
CA ARG A 290 -1.12 -34.09 -13.57
C ARG A 290 -1.10 -35.51 -14.13
N SER A 291 -2.22 -36.21 -14.10
CA SER A 291 -2.36 -37.58 -14.61
C SER A 291 -2.85 -37.64 -16.07
N MET A 292 -3.19 -36.51 -16.70
CA MET A 292 -3.66 -36.48 -18.09
C MET A 292 -2.57 -36.94 -19.06
N THR A 293 -2.96 -37.71 -20.07
CA THR A 293 -2.07 -38.17 -21.14
C THR A 293 -1.71 -37.04 -22.11
N GLY A 294 -0.73 -37.29 -23.00
CA GLY A 294 -0.33 -36.32 -24.02
C GLY A 294 -1.46 -36.01 -25.02
N GLU A 295 -2.27 -37.01 -25.35
CA GLU A 295 -3.40 -36.90 -26.28
C GLU A 295 -4.56 -36.10 -25.66
N GLU A 296 -4.95 -36.41 -24.42
CA GLU A 296 -5.97 -35.64 -23.70
C GLU A 296 -5.58 -34.17 -23.55
N ASN A 297 -4.30 -33.88 -23.30
CA ASN A 297 -3.80 -32.51 -23.26
C ASN A 297 -3.82 -31.82 -24.63
N ALA A 298 -3.60 -32.55 -25.72
CA ALA A 298 -3.63 -32.01 -27.08
C ALA A 298 -5.05 -31.63 -27.50
N GLU A 299 -6.05 -32.47 -27.22
CA GLU A 299 -7.47 -32.20 -27.49
C GLU A 299 -7.99 -30.99 -26.71
N LEU A 300 -7.63 -30.89 -25.43
CA LEU A 300 -8.00 -29.76 -24.57
C LEU A 300 -7.32 -28.44 -25.00
N ASN A 301 -6.21 -28.50 -25.73
CA ASN A 301 -5.55 -27.33 -26.30
C ASN A 301 -6.10 -26.97 -27.69
N ALA A 302 -6.40 -27.94 -28.56
CA ALA A 302 -6.99 -27.71 -29.88
C ALA A 302 -8.39 -27.07 -29.80
N SER A 303 -9.12 -27.35 -28.71
CA SER A 303 -10.46 -26.79 -28.46
C SER A 303 -10.47 -25.30 -28.07
N LYS A 304 -9.31 -24.64 -27.94
CA LYS A 304 -9.18 -23.24 -27.52
C LYS A 304 -9.28 -22.22 -28.66
N ASP A 305 -9.14 -22.66 -29.90
CA ASP A 305 -8.90 -21.78 -31.06
C ASP A 305 -10.14 -21.59 -31.99
N GLY A 306 -11.35 -21.97 -31.57
CA GLY A 306 -12.59 -21.82 -32.37
C GLY A 306 -13.31 -20.46 -32.17
N GLU A 307 -13.80 -19.84 -33.26
CA GLU A 307 -14.37 -18.47 -33.27
C GLU A 307 -15.90 -18.37 -33.58
N GLY A 308 -16.64 -19.48 -33.65
CA GLY A 308 -18.08 -19.53 -33.95
C GLY A 308 -19.06 -19.39 -32.76
N PRO A 309 -20.38 -19.25 -33.00
CA PRO A 309 -21.39 -19.14 -31.94
C PRO A 309 -21.45 -20.34 -30.99
N ASN A 310 -21.27 -21.56 -31.52
CA ASN A 310 -21.11 -22.80 -30.74
C ASN A 310 -19.82 -22.81 -29.90
N ASP A 311 -18.84 -21.97 -30.26
CA ASP A 311 -17.56 -21.90 -29.57
C ASP A 311 -17.63 -21.08 -28.28
N ARG A 312 -18.67 -20.24 -28.08
CA ARG A 312 -18.91 -19.58 -26.78
C ARG A 312 -19.36 -20.57 -25.70
N GLU A 313 -20.24 -21.50 -26.05
CA GLU A 313 -20.68 -22.57 -25.14
C GLU A 313 -19.54 -23.56 -24.87
N ARG A 314 -18.76 -23.91 -25.90
CA ARG A 314 -17.53 -24.71 -25.73
C ARG A 314 -16.48 -23.98 -24.88
N ALA A 315 -16.26 -22.69 -25.07
CA ALA A 315 -15.33 -21.91 -24.26
C ALA A 315 -15.79 -21.82 -22.79
N ARG A 316 -17.10 -21.77 -22.53
CA ARG A 316 -17.68 -21.84 -21.19
C ARG A 316 -17.44 -23.21 -20.57
N ALA A 317 -17.77 -24.28 -21.28
CA ALA A 317 -17.55 -25.66 -20.83
C ALA A 317 -16.07 -25.95 -20.55
N LEU A 318 -15.18 -25.47 -21.43
CA LEU A 318 -13.74 -25.55 -21.27
C LEU A 318 -13.26 -24.74 -20.07
N GLY A 319 -13.84 -23.56 -19.83
CA GLY A 319 -13.57 -22.74 -18.65
C GLY A 319 -13.92 -23.46 -17.34
N ASP A 320 -15.08 -24.12 -17.29
CA ASP A 320 -15.54 -24.92 -16.16
C ASP A 320 -14.65 -26.16 -15.96
N GLU A 321 -14.26 -26.85 -17.04
CA GLU A 321 -13.32 -27.97 -17.00
C GLU A 321 -11.94 -27.55 -16.51
N ILE A 322 -11.41 -26.41 -16.98
CA ILE A 322 -10.14 -25.84 -16.51
C ILE A 322 -10.23 -25.49 -15.00
N MET A 323 -11.39 -25.02 -14.50
CA MET A 323 -11.60 -24.82 -13.07
C MET A 323 -11.55 -26.11 -12.26
N VAL A 324 -11.91 -27.26 -12.83
CA VAL A 324 -11.75 -28.57 -12.19
C VAL A 324 -10.28 -29.04 -12.23
N LEU A 325 -9.55 -28.67 -13.28
CA LEU A 325 -8.15 -29.03 -13.48
C LEU A 325 -7.17 -28.17 -12.68
N ARG A 326 -7.54 -26.95 -12.29
CA ARG A 326 -6.65 -26.00 -11.58
C ARG A 326 -7.29 -25.43 -10.34
N LYS A 327 -6.47 -25.20 -9.30
CA LYS A 327 -6.94 -24.56 -8.05
C LYS A 327 -5.91 -23.58 -7.50
N LYS A 328 -6.37 -22.69 -6.63
CA LYS A 328 -5.48 -21.81 -5.85
C LYS A 328 -4.90 -22.57 -4.66
N SER A 329 -3.59 -22.52 -4.47
CA SER A 329 -2.91 -23.09 -3.30
C SER A 329 -2.85 -22.10 -2.14
N ASP A 330 -2.31 -22.50 -1.00
CA ASP A 330 -2.07 -21.60 0.14
C ASP A 330 -0.73 -20.84 0.01
N GLU A 331 0.03 -21.07 -1.06
CA GLU A 331 1.27 -20.35 -1.34
C GLU A 331 1.01 -19.00 -2.03
N ALA A 332 1.83 -18.00 -1.68
CA ALA A 332 1.80 -16.71 -2.35
C ALA A 332 2.21 -16.81 -3.83
N GLN A 333 1.52 -16.08 -4.69
CA GLN A 333 1.91 -15.88 -6.08
C GLN A 333 3.29 -15.22 -6.13
N SER A 334 4.12 -15.61 -7.10
CA SER A 334 5.42 -14.97 -7.26
C SER A 334 5.36 -13.68 -8.09
N ALA A 335 6.26 -12.74 -7.79
CA ALA A 335 6.45 -11.53 -8.60
C ALA A 335 6.79 -11.85 -10.07
N GLY A 336 7.43 -12.99 -10.34
CA GLY A 336 7.75 -13.44 -11.70
C GLY A 336 6.50 -13.72 -12.54
N VAL A 337 5.42 -14.19 -11.92
CA VAL A 337 4.13 -14.41 -12.61
C VAL A 337 3.55 -13.06 -13.05
N PHE A 338 3.55 -12.06 -12.18
CA PHE A 338 3.08 -10.71 -12.52
C PHE A 338 3.95 -10.06 -13.61
N ASP A 339 5.27 -10.21 -13.52
CA ASP A 339 6.20 -9.67 -14.52
C ASP A 339 5.97 -10.32 -15.89
N ALA A 340 5.78 -11.64 -15.96
CA ALA A 340 5.49 -12.36 -17.20
C ALA A 340 4.11 -11.99 -17.78
N ARG A 341 3.09 -11.79 -16.94
CA ARG A 341 1.78 -11.30 -17.38
C ARG A 341 1.86 -9.88 -17.93
N SER A 342 2.62 -9.00 -17.27
CA SER A 342 2.81 -7.62 -17.74
C SER A 342 3.58 -7.55 -19.05
N GLU A 343 4.55 -8.43 -19.26
CA GLU A 343 5.29 -8.51 -20.53
C GLU A 343 4.41 -8.96 -21.69
N ARG A 344 3.57 -9.99 -21.48
CA ARG A 344 2.61 -10.43 -22.51
C ARG A 344 1.60 -9.34 -22.84
N LEU A 345 1.04 -8.71 -21.81
CA LEU A 345 0.07 -7.63 -21.98
C LEU A 345 0.68 -6.43 -22.71
N ARG A 346 1.94 -6.09 -22.42
CA ARG A 346 2.70 -5.08 -23.16
C ARG A 346 2.75 -5.37 -24.66
N ILE A 347 3.09 -6.62 -25.02
CA ILE A 347 3.16 -7.06 -26.42
C ILE A 347 1.78 -7.00 -27.07
N ALA A 348 0.75 -7.50 -26.40
CA ALA A 348 -0.63 -7.50 -26.91
C ALA A 348 -1.16 -6.08 -27.15
N MET A 349 -0.76 -5.11 -26.33
CA MET A 349 -1.11 -3.70 -26.49
C MET A 349 -0.23 -2.95 -27.49
N GLY A 350 0.78 -3.60 -28.10
CA GLY A 350 1.70 -2.97 -29.04
C GLY A 350 2.65 -1.94 -28.41
N LEU A 351 2.92 -2.02 -27.11
CA LEU A 351 3.70 -1.02 -26.40
C LEU A 351 5.20 -1.23 -26.61
N ARG A 352 5.90 -0.19 -27.06
CA ARG A 352 7.37 -0.20 -27.19
C ARG A 352 8.07 -0.25 -25.83
N GLU A 353 7.57 0.53 -24.87
CA GLU A 353 8.17 0.65 -23.54
C GLU A 353 7.77 -0.49 -22.62
N ARG A 354 8.70 -0.89 -21.75
CA ARG A 354 8.47 -1.99 -20.82
C ARG A 354 7.47 -1.61 -19.73
N LEU A 355 6.36 -2.34 -19.65
CA LEU A 355 5.35 -2.17 -18.62
C LEU A 355 5.77 -2.82 -17.28
N ALA A 356 6.69 -2.17 -16.56
CA ALA A 356 7.11 -2.60 -15.24
C ALA A 356 6.20 -2.05 -14.12
N GLN A 357 6.17 -2.73 -12.96
CA GLN A 357 5.49 -2.24 -11.75
C GLN A 357 5.87 -0.79 -11.39
N TYR A 358 7.11 -0.40 -11.68
CA TYR A 358 7.61 0.94 -11.40
C TYR A 358 6.86 2.05 -12.18
N CYS A 359 6.24 1.75 -13.32
CA CYS A 359 5.42 2.71 -14.05
C CYS A 359 4.20 3.14 -13.23
N PHE A 360 3.52 2.17 -12.58
CA PHE A 360 2.40 2.41 -11.65
C PHE A 360 2.84 3.22 -10.44
N ARG A 361 3.99 2.86 -9.84
CA ARG A 361 4.55 3.58 -8.69
C ARG A 361 4.91 5.03 -9.02
N ARG A 362 5.38 5.31 -10.25
CA ARG A 362 5.59 6.69 -10.70
C ARG A 362 4.28 7.44 -10.93
N GLY A 363 3.29 6.78 -11.53
CA GLY A 363 1.97 7.37 -11.73
C GLY A 363 1.35 7.78 -10.39
N TYR A 364 1.45 6.89 -9.40
CA TYR A 364 1.08 7.18 -8.02
C TYR A 364 1.86 8.38 -7.47
N ALA A 365 3.19 8.37 -7.60
CA ALA A 365 4.04 9.42 -7.06
C ALA A 365 3.71 10.80 -7.65
N GLU A 366 3.52 10.88 -8.96
CA GLU A 366 3.20 12.11 -9.68
C GLU A 366 1.81 12.65 -9.31
N CYS A 367 0.82 11.76 -9.23
CA CYS A 367 -0.51 12.12 -8.75
C CYS A 367 -0.48 12.69 -7.33
N VAL A 368 0.22 12.01 -6.41
CA VAL A 368 0.29 12.47 -5.02
C VAL A 368 1.12 13.73 -4.86
N ASP A 369 2.21 13.89 -5.61
CA ASP A 369 3.05 15.10 -5.57
C ASP A 369 2.32 16.34 -6.08
N THR A 370 1.47 16.18 -7.09
CA THR A 370 0.68 17.28 -7.67
C THR A 370 -0.45 17.71 -6.74
N ASN A 371 -1.08 16.76 -6.05
CA ASN A 371 -2.33 17.01 -5.33
C ASN A 371 -2.17 17.14 -3.80
N TYR A 372 -1.13 16.56 -3.21
CA TYR A 372 -0.97 16.49 -1.76
C TYR A 372 0.38 17.03 -1.28
N ARG A 373 0.48 17.27 0.03
CA ARG A 373 1.73 17.71 0.66
C ARG A 373 2.82 16.67 0.47
N ARG A 374 4.07 17.14 0.37
CA ARG A 374 5.27 16.30 0.26
C ARG A 374 5.36 15.20 1.33
N SER A 375 4.91 15.47 2.56
CA SER A 375 4.85 14.48 3.64
C SER A 375 3.91 13.31 3.34
N VAL A 376 2.77 13.57 2.70
CA VAL A 376 1.81 12.54 2.28
C VAL A 376 2.38 11.72 1.13
N ARG A 377 3.09 12.35 0.19
CA ARG A 377 3.83 11.64 -0.87
C ARG A 377 4.94 10.76 -0.30
N ASP A 378 5.72 11.28 0.64
CA ASP A 378 6.85 10.56 1.21
C ASP A 378 6.36 9.40 2.11
N GLN A 379 5.31 9.60 2.92
CA GLN A 379 4.60 8.53 3.62
C GLN A 379 4.04 7.50 2.63
N GLY A 380 3.32 8.00 1.63
CA GLY A 380 2.72 7.23 0.55
C GLY A 380 3.73 6.40 -0.22
N LEU A 381 4.97 6.85 -0.41
CA LEU A 381 6.06 6.09 -1.04
C LEU A 381 6.92 5.31 -0.04
N ARG A 382 6.66 5.42 1.25
CA ARG A 382 7.51 4.89 2.34
C ARG A 382 8.96 5.36 2.19
N HIS A 383 9.14 6.64 1.89
CA HIS A 383 10.43 7.31 1.83
C HIS A 383 10.67 8.02 3.16
N ARG A 384 11.86 7.86 3.74
CA ARG A 384 12.29 8.69 4.87
C ARG A 384 12.77 10.04 4.34
N PRO A 385 12.14 11.16 4.68
CA PRO A 385 12.81 12.44 4.53
C PRO A 385 13.88 12.57 5.61
N ASN A 386 14.91 13.36 5.31
CA ASN A 386 16.15 13.35 6.06
C ASN A 386 16.05 13.91 7.49
N SER A 387 14.97 14.60 7.91
CA SER A 387 14.95 15.24 9.24
C SER A 387 13.60 15.87 9.66
N SER A 388 12.54 15.11 9.92
CA SER A 388 11.38 15.73 10.56
C SER A 388 10.82 14.87 11.68
N VAL A 389 10.99 15.37 12.91
CA VAL A 389 10.38 14.84 14.16
C VAL A 389 8.89 14.59 13.95
N TYR A 390 8.19 15.49 13.23
CA TYR A 390 6.78 15.33 12.88
C TYR A 390 6.47 14.00 12.19
N GLN A 391 7.32 13.58 11.26
CA GLN A 391 7.07 12.37 10.49
C GLN A 391 7.38 11.07 11.24
N THR A 392 8.21 11.15 12.28
CA THR A 392 8.53 9.99 13.11
C THR A 392 7.59 9.88 14.32
N ALA A 393 7.19 11.01 14.90
CA ALA A 393 6.40 11.04 16.15
C ALA A 393 4.90 11.33 15.95
N TYR A 394 4.50 11.98 14.85
CA TYR A 394 3.11 12.45 14.66
C TYR A 394 2.43 11.92 13.39
N HIS A 395 3.14 11.19 12.51
CA HIS A 395 2.48 10.54 11.39
C HIS A 395 1.60 9.40 11.87
N ASN A 396 0.31 9.54 11.60
CA ASN A 396 -0.64 8.44 11.72
C ASN A 396 -0.26 7.32 10.73
N ALA A 397 -0.43 6.06 11.14
CA ALA A 397 -0.29 4.91 10.25
C ALA A 397 -1.32 4.96 9.09
N MET A 398 -2.47 5.60 9.31
CA MET A 398 -3.46 5.88 8.26
C MET A 398 -2.97 6.96 7.30
N MET A 399 -2.94 6.64 6.01
CA MET A 399 -2.69 7.62 4.96
C MET A 399 -3.88 8.59 4.89
N ASN A 400 -3.62 9.88 5.09
CA ASN A 400 -4.64 10.92 4.99
C ASN A 400 -4.83 11.39 3.53
N ALA A 401 -5.14 10.45 2.64
CA ALA A 401 -5.40 10.70 1.23
C ALA A 401 -6.22 9.57 0.62
N VAL A 402 -7.13 9.91 -0.29
CA VAL A 402 -7.78 8.98 -1.20
C VAL A 402 -7.18 9.21 -2.59
N VAL A 403 -6.24 8.35 -2.98
CA VAL A 403 -5.51 8.53 -4.23
C VAL A 403 -6.41 8.29 -5.45
N GLN A 404 -7.44 7.46 -5.31
CA GLN A 404 -8.46 7.25 -6.35
C GLN A 404 -9.12 8.58 -6.77
N ASP A 405 -9.61 9.36 -5.80
CA ASP A 405 -10.28 10.64 -6.07
C ASP A 405 -9.33 11.63 -6.76
N ALA A 406 -8.11 11.79 -6.24
CA ALA A 406 -7.13 12.70 -6.84
C ALA A 406 -6.69 12.26 -8.25
N PHE A 407 -6.53 10.95 -8.48
CA PHE A 407 -6.11 10.43 -9.77
C PHE A 407 -7.22 10.50 -10.83
N LEU A 408 -8.49 10.43 -10.41
CA LEU A 408 -9.66 10.54 -11.28
C LEU A 408 -10.23 11.96 -11.34
N ASP A 409 -9.45 12.95 -10.90
CA ASP A 409 -9.79 14.38 -10.91
C ASP A 409 -11.08 14.75 -10.14
N ARG A 410 -11.36 14.03 -9.04
CA ARG A 410 -12.47 14.31 -8.10
C ARG A 410 -12.05 15.18 -6.92
N GLY A 411 -10.80 15.65 -6.92
CA GLY A 411 -10.21 16.44 -5.84
C GLY A 411 -9.61 15.62 -4.70
N THR A 412 -9.26 16.30 -3.61
CA THR A 412 -8.49 15.74 -2.48
C THR A 412 -9.27 15.64 -1.18
N LYS A 413 -10.44 16.27 -1.12
CA LYS A 413 -11.33 16.26 0.05
C LYS A 413 -12.35 15.14 -0.10
N SER A 414 -11.96 13.94 0.31
CA SER A 414 -12.85 12.77 0.31
C SER A 414 -13.61 12.67 1.62
N PRO A 415 -14.96 12.57 1.62
CA PRO A 415 -15.74 12.47 2.85
C PRO A 415 -15.46 11.17 3.63
N TYR A 416 -14.99 10.13 2.93
CA TYR A 416 -14.53 8.87 3.51
C TYR A 416 -13.40 9.05 4.53
N LEU A 417 -12.52 10.06 4.35
CA LEU A 417 -11.43 10.33 5.29
C LEU A 417 -11.95 10.73 6.67
N ALA A 418 -13.07 11.43 6.76
CA ALA A 418 -13.65 11.84 8.04
C ALA A 418 -14.21 10.63 8.83
N ILE A 419 -14.81 9.67 8.11
CA ILE A 419 -15.41 8.48 8.69
C ILE A 419 -14.34 7.47 9.11
N LEU A 420 -13.38 7.22 8.23
CA LEU A 420 -12.38 6.16 8.40
C LEU A 420 -11.12 6.57 9.16
N ASN A 421 -11.05 7.84 9.57
CA ASN A 421 -10.11 8.25 10.59
C ASN A 421 -10.44 7.51 11.91
N HIS A 422 -9.42 7.13 12.69
CA HIS A 422 -9.55 6.28 13.88
C HIS A 422 -10.63 6.75 14.88
N MET A 423 -10.85 8.06 14.99
CA MET A 423 -11.89 8.64 15.84
C MET A 423 -13.28 8.62 15.18
N GLY A 424 -13.37 8.75 13.85
CA GLY A 424 -14.64 8.76 13.12
C GLY A 424 -15.39 7.42 13.23
N LEU A 425 -14.67 6.31 13.15
CA LEU A 425 -15.24 4.96 13.32
C LEU A 425 -15.78 4.69 14.73
N ARG A 426 -15.31 5.42 15.75
CA ARG A 426 -15.70 5.26 17.16
C ARG A 426 -16.62 6.37 17.65
N LEU A 427 -16.98 7.32 16.79
CA LEU A 427 -17.88 8.40 17.14
C LEU A 427 -19.27 7.79 17.40
N ASP A 428 -19.79 7.98 18.61
CA ASP A 428 -21.18 7.74 18.90
C ASP A 428 -22.01 8.87 18.29
N GLU A 429 -22.81 8.55 17.27
CA GLU A 429 -23.66 9.53 16.59
C GLU A 429 -24.87 9.95 17.42
N ASN A 430 -25.22 9.15 18.43
CA ASN A 430 -26.27 9.45 19.40
C ASN A 430 -25.74 10.24 20.60
N ALA A 431 -24.43 10.51 20.66
CA ALA A 431 -23.86 11.33 21.72
C ALA A 431 -24.49 12.74 21.68
N PRO A 432 -24.99 13.27 22.81
CA PRO A 432 -25.58 14.59 22.85
C PRO A 432 -24.60 15.65 22.34
N LYS A 433 -24.93 16.31 21.23
CA LYS A 433 -24.08 17.39 20.67
C LYS A 433 -24.14 18.68 21.50
N ARG A 434 -25.16 18.80 22.36
CA ARG A 434 -25.38 19.90 23.29
C ARG A 434 -25.70 19.29 24.64
N VAL A 435 -25.08 19.81 25.69
CA VAL A 435 -25.51 19.50 27.06
C VAL A 435 -26.84 20.21 27.27
N SER A 436 -27.90 19.46 27.62
CA SER A 436 -29.20 20.08 27.90
C SER A 436 -29.14 20.87 29.20
N ASP A 437 -29.98 21.92 29.32
CA ASP A 437 -30.10 22.69 30.57
C ASP A 437 -30.50 21.80 31.75
N GLU A 438 -31.17 20.69 31.48
CA GLU A 438 -31.55 19.68 32.47
C GLU A 438 -30.34 18.87 32.95
N MET A 439 -29.45 18.47 32.04
CA MET A 439 -28.19 17.79 32.38
C MET A 439 -27.20 18.73 33.10
N MET A 440 -27.16 20.01 32.68
CA MET A 440 -26.42 21.06 33.40
C MET A 440 -26.97 21.29 34.82
N ARG A 441 -28.30 21.28 34.98
CA ARG A 441 -28.96 21.38 36.30
C ARG A 441 -28.73 20.16 37.17
N ALA A 442 -28.73 18.94 36.59
CA ALA A 442 -28.53 17.68 37.30
C ALA A 442 -27.10 17.51 37.85
N ILE A 443 -26.09 18.04 37.15
CA ILE A 443 -24.72 18.08 37.66
C ILE A 443 -24.62 19.01 38.89
N GLY A 444 -25.48 20.02 38.95
CA GLY A 444 -25.54 21.00 40.02
C GLY A 444 -24.27 21.87 40.08
N PRO A 445 -24.37 23.11 40.55
CA PRO A 445 -23.18 23.91 40.80
C PRO A 445 -22.43 23.31 42.00
N ASN A 446 -21.33 22.61 41.74
CA ASN A 446 -20.42 22.19 42.80
C ASN A 446 -19.94 23.45 43.55
N ALA A 447 -20.04 23.45 44.88
CA ALA A 447 -19.63 24.59 45.70
C ALA A 447 -18.18 25.04 45.42
N ALA A 448 -17.30 24.10 45.05
CA ALA A 448 -15.94 24.41 44.63
C ALA A 448 -15.89 25.16 43.29
N VAL A 449 -16.76 24.80 42.32
CA VAL A 449 -16.83 25.47 41.01
C VAL A 449 -17.37 26.88 41.16
N ARG A 450 -18.45 27.09 41.95
CA ARG A 450 -18.96 28.45 42.24
C ARG A 450 -17.92 29.33 42.93
N ARG A 451 -17.18 28.77 43.88
CA ARG A 451 -16.09 29.50 44.55
C ARG A 451 -14.99 29.89 43.56
N LEU A 452 -14.63 28.98 42.65
CA LEU A 452 -13.64 29.27 41.61
C LEU A 452 -14.15 30.30 40.60
N GLU A 453 -15.42 30.26 40.22
CA GLU A 453 -16.05 31.27 39.35
C GLU A 453 -16.02 32.66 39.99
N GLN A 454 -16.40 32.77 41.27
CA GLN A 454 -16.31 34.03 42.03
C GLN A 454 -14.87 34.55 42.15
N GLN A 455 -13.91 33.66 42.43
CA GLN A 455 -12.49 34.02 42.44
C GLN A 455 -12.01 34.48 41.05
N MET A 456 -12.52 33.86 39.98
CA MET A 456 -12.18 34.23 38.62
C MET A 456 -12.76 35.61 38.25
N GLU A 457 -14.02 35.89 38.65
CA GLU A 457 -14.65 37.19 38.43
C GLU A 457 -13.95 38.31 39.20
N ALA A 458 -13.62 38.09 40.47
CA ALA A 458 -12.85 39.04 41.28
C ALA A 458 -11.48 39.33 40.64
N LEU A 459 -10.78 38.27 40.19
CA LEU A 459 -9.49 38.40 39.52
C LEU A 459 -9.60 39.11 38.17
N GLN A 460 -10.70 38.91 37.43
CA GLN A 460 -10.96 39.66 36.19
C GLN A 460 -11.29 41.13 36.46
N ALA A 461 -12.05 41.42 37.51
CA ALA A 461 -12.43 42.78 37.89
C ALA A 461 -11.22 43.63 38.32
N GLU A 462 -10.25 43.03 39.01
CA GLU A 462 -9.04 43.74 39.44
C GLU A 462 -8.02 43.93 38.31
N LEU A 463 -7.90 42.94 37.41
CA LEU A 463 -6.89 42.98 36.34
C LEU A 463 -7.37 43.71 35.07
N ARG A 464 -8.68 43.76 34.79
CA ARG A 464 -9.22 44.46 33.61
C ARG A 464 -8.89 45.95 33.57
N PRO A 465 -9.03 46.73 34.66
CA PRO A 465 -8.70 48.17 34.66
C PRO A 465 -7.21 48.42 34.40
N LYS A 466 -6.32 47.57 34.95
CA LYS A 466 -4.86 47.72 34.80
C LYS A 466 -4.33 47.29 33.43
N TYR A 467 -4.90 46.25 32.83
CA TYR A 467 -4.31 45.59 31.66
C TYR A 467 -5.23 45.52 30.43
N GLY A 468 -6.48 45.99 30.56
CA GLY A 468 -7.57 45.87 29.57
C GLY A 468 -8.06 44.43 29.40
N ARG A 469 -7.14 43.48 29.18
CA ARG A 469 -7.39 42.03 29.15
C ARG A 469 -6.57 41.34 30.24
N PRO A 470 -7.19 40.56 31.15
CA PRO A 470 -6.48 39.85 32.23
C PRO A 470 -5.38 38.90 31.75
N SER A 471 -5.46 38.41 30.50
CA SER A 471 -4.41 37.56 29.92
C SER A 471 -3.05 38.26 29.79
N ARG A 472 -3.04 39.60 29.70
CA ARG A 472 -1.82 40.42 29.59
C ARG A 472 -1.15 40.73 30.93
N ALA A 473 -1.78 40.40 32.06
CA ALA A 473 -1.16 40.58 33.37
C ALA A 473 0.02 39.61 33.57
N THR A 474 1.03 40.05 34.31
CA THR A 474 2.22 39.24 34.61
C THR A 474 1.89 38.08 35.53
N GLY A 475 2.74 37.05 35.55
CA GLY A 475 2.53 35.86 36.38
C GLY A 475 2.46 36.17 37.87
N ASP A 476 3.21 37.17 38.33
CA ASP A 476 3.24 37.58 39.74
C ASP A 476 2.00 38.37 40.14
N ASP A 477 1.49 39.26 39.28
CA ASP A 477 0.23 39.97 39.55
C ASP A 477 -0.95 39.00 39.65
N LYS A 478 -1.03 38.02 38.76
CA LYS A 478 -2.08 36.98 38.80
C LYS A 478 -2.01 36.18 40.10
N ARG A 479 -0.79 35.83 40.56
CA ARG A 479 -0.55 35.09 41.81
C ARG A 479 -0.84 35.94 43.05
N GLY A 480 -0.54 37.24 43.02
CA GLY A 480 -0.82 38.18 44.10
C GLY A 480 -2.32 38.29 44.39
N VAL A 481 -3.13 38.50 43.35
CA VAL A 481 -4.60 38.58 43.47
C VAL A 481 -5.21 37.26 43.96
N THR A 482 -4.71 36.13 43.46
CA THR A 482 -5.18 34.80 43.89
C THR A 482 -4.89 34.52 45.38
N ARG A 483 -3.82 35.12 45.94
CA ARG A 483 -3.49 35.02 47.37
C ARG A 483 -4.37 35.91 48.24
N ALA A 484 -4.74 37.10 47.77
CA ALA A 484 -5.67 37.98 48.47
C ALA A 484 -7.07 37.35 48.60
N CYS A 485 -7.62 36.75 47.53
CA CYS A 485 -8.92 36.06 47.53
C CYS A 485 -8.98 34.74 48.35
N ARG A 486 -7.92 34.38 49.08
CA ARG A 486 -7.89 33.22 50.00
C ARG A 486 -7.86 33.62 51.48
N LEU A 487 -7.66 34.91 51.79
CA LEU A 487 -7.54 35.42 53.16
C LEU A 487 -8.85 36.00 53.71
N ASP A 488 -9.89 36.07 52.87
CA ASP A 488 -11.31 36.21 53.23
C ASP A 488 -12.03 34.86 53.03
#